data_AF-A0A8J5PTM2-F1
#
_entry.id   AF-A0A8J5PTM2-F1
#
_cell.length_a   1.000
_cell.length_b   1.000
_cell.length_c   1.000
_cell.angle_alpha   90.00
_cell.angle_beta   90.00
_cell.angle_gamma   90.00
#
_symmetry.space_group_name_H-M   'P 1'
#
loop_
_entity.id
_entity.type
_entity.pdbx_description
1 polymer ?
#
loop_
_entity_poly.entity_id
_entity_poly.type
_entity_poly.pdbx_seq_one_letter_code
_entity_poly.pdbx_strand_id
1 'polypeptide(L)'
;MVSNEFQESMARNHFGASSVEGSASGGWGGYSVGVTGGAAKEDTSGGNKTKKSYAKRMIGSYMFPRVDVFLRPEDLEPTEELRAALDGIKQTKHINALRELYSTFGHLFCHSVTLGGCLQTTKIVESDEDVKQSKEKQSFKAEVGVAVSTPFGAKGNAKGSKESQDSAEAFNRSASTSESMGFEATGGNSILAADPPAWSGSVANFNNWRIIEQTELTPIVDTISKMAGYHETRSWFFAAVPKLSEYMVIPESRMLHVRFKVASQNESFGVISQKKVPAYLGHRPNESVTPVRTNLRVPDRQPKEAFRNGSFGLIGDMTKITTQNPGFSTTPLFEPSRTQAPILMFPSGAELGTKTDEAFSHVVWRLEVARGHSIGPDTLLCVKSAAMPKADLALTVYRNAQGVFLPSISSTDEPCYWRLEPVETSGISKMKGDRYKFGDSFRLTWSFSDRTSGFRDFVDDSYGRRNLTRPSEIKSDKLCFKVPFPQFEGMLSDYMAVIMSAALTTDPIIEKIKVLDGYNQEKPYNLHDLSFRVDLVGNDGNGDKNDYANLTATSWQELDQKLLPGEKLLGNMLGPSPMLIDGVLGDMEFTRW
;
A
#
# COMPACT_ATOMS: atom_id res chain seq x y z
N MET A 1 31.43 12.65 -6.20
CA MET A 1 30.68 13.27 -7.30
C MET A 1 29.25 12.87 -7.09
N VAL A 2 28.34 13.82 -7.10
CA VAL A 2 26.92 13.60 -6.78
C VAL A 2 26.09 13.93 -8.01
N SER A 3 25.12 13.06 -8.30
CA SER A 3 24.38 13.02 -9.56
C SER A 3 22.94 13.50 -9.43
N ASN A 4 22.46 13.72 -8.20
CA ASN A 4 21.15 14.26 -7.88
C ASN A 4 21.18 15.09 -6.59
N GLU A 5 20.13 15.87 -6.35
CA GLU A 5 20.04 16.81 -5.22
C GLU A 5 20.04 16.14 -3.84
N PHE A 6 19.50 14.92 -3.75
CA PHE A 6 19.51 14.15 -2.51
C PHE A 6 20.93 13.72 -2.13
N GLN A 7 21.69 13.16 -3.07
CA GLN A 7 23.09 12.81 -2.90
C GLN A 7 23.92 14.06 -2.57
N GLU A 8 23.63 15.20 -3.21
CA GLU A 8 24.27 16.48 -2.89
C GLU A 8 24.01 16.89 -1.44
N SER A 9 22.75 16.86 -0.99
CA SER A 9 22.39 17.18 0.39
C SER A 9 23.12 16.28 1.39
N MET A 10 23.16 14.97 1.15
CA MET A 10 23.87 14.03 2.02
C MET A 10 25.38 14.29 2.04
N ALA A 11 26.00 14.51 0.88
CA ALA A 11 27.43 14.80 0.81
C ALA A 11 27.78 16.14 1.48
N ARG A 12 26.94 17.17 1.35
CA ARG A 12 27.14 18.47 2.02
C ARG A 12 26.96 18.40 3.54
N ASN A 13 26.22 17.41 4.04
CA ASN A 13 26.05 17.12 5.46
C ASN A 13 27.08 16.08 5.98
N HIS A 14 28.19 15.90 5.26
CA HIS A 14 29.33 15.06 5.64
C HIS A 14 29.04 13.56 5.78
N PHE A 15 28.05 13.03 5.06
CA PHE A 15 27.86 11.58 4.99
C PHE A 15 28.93 10.94 4.08
N GLY A 16 29.55 9.85 4.57
CA GLY A 16 30.53 9.09 3.81
C GLY A 16 29.96 8.52 2.50
N ALA A 17 30.81 8.31 1.50
CA ALA A 17 30.38 7.89 0.16
C ALA A 17 29.56 6.58 0.16
N SER A 18 29.95 5.60 0.99
CA SER A 18 29.20 4.35 1.17
C SER A 18 27.81 4.56 1.78
N SER A 19 27.68 5.51 2.71
CA SER A 19 26.38 5.91 3.30
C SER A 19 25.50 6.68 2.31
N VAL A 20 26.09 7.52 1.46
CA VAL A 20 25.39 8.27 0.40
C VAL A 20 24.86 7.30 -0.67
N GLU A 21 25.67 6.33 -1.08
CA GLU A 21 25.28 5.29 -2.04
C GLU A 21 24.18 4.37 -1.48
N GLY A 22 24.30 3.94 -0.21
CA GLY A 22 23.28 3.12 0.45
C GLY A 22 21.97 3.84 0.77
N SER A 23 21.98 5.16 0.96
CA SER A 23 20.77 5.96 1.24
C SER A 23 20.03 6.38 -0.04
N ALA A 24 20.78 6.62 -1.13
CA ALA A 24 20.22 6.98 -2.42
C ALA A 24 19.60 5.79 -3.17
N SER A 25 19.95 4.54 -2.79
CA SER A 25 19.48 3.33 -3.47
C SER A 25 18.12 2.80 -2.99
N GLY A 26 17.46 3.44 -2.02
CA GLY A 26 16.06 3.21 -1.64
C GLY A 26 15.54 1.77 -1.87
N GLY A 27 16.17 0.77 -1.27
CA GLY A 27 15.87 -0.64 -1.54
C GLY A 27 16.28 -1.56 -0.39
N TRP A 28 15.29 -2.30 0.14
CA TRP A 28 15.41 -3.29 1.21
C TRP A 28 15.94 -4.63 0.65
N GLY A 29 17.01 -5.18 1.24
CA GLY A 29 17.42 -6.59 1.03
C GLY A 29 18.91 -6.82 1.28
N GLY A 30 19.27 -7.75 2.17
CA GLY A 30 20.67 -8.14 2.43
C GLY A 30 21.34 -8.76 1.20
N TYR A 31 22.66 -8.58 1.11
CA TYR A 31 23.59 -8.85 -0.01
C TYR A 31 23.69 -7.72 -1.04
N SER A 32 24.70 -6.86 -0.84
CA SER A 32 25.15 -5.85 -1.79
C SER A 32 25.98 -6.51 -2.91
N VAL A 33 25.36 -6.76 -4.07
CA VAL A 33 26.12 -6.83 -5.34
C VAL A 33 25.91 -5.48 -6.02
N GLY A 34 27.00 -4.72 -6.15
CA GLY A 34 26.98 -3.38 -6.72
C GLY A 34 26.64 -3.40 -8.21
N VAL A 35 25.78 -2.48 -8.62
CA VAL A 35 25.75 -1.92 -9.98
C VAL A 35 25.46 -0.42 -9.86
N THR A 36 26.42 0.37 -10.33
CA THR A 36 26.36 1.81 -10.47
C THR A 36 25.39 2.17 -11.60
N GLY A 37 24.39 3.02 -11.34
CA GLY A 37 23.59 3.68 -12.38
C GLY A 37 22.08 3.64 -12.13
N GLY A 38 21.53 4.74 -11.60
CA GLY A 38 20.09 4.93 -11.46
C GLY A 38 19.71 6.41 -11.48
N ALA A 39 19.29 6.90 -12.64
CA ALA A 39 18.72 8.22 -12.81
C ALA A 39 17.29 8.26 -12.22
N ALA A 40 17.05 9.17 -11.27
CA ALA A 40 15.69 9.52 -10.87
C ALA A 40 15.07 10.40 -11.97
N LYS A 41 13.99 9.92 -12.58
CA LYS A 41 13.21 10.63 -13.59
C LYS A 41 12.04 11.31 -12.86
N GLU A 42 12.06 12.63 -12.73
CA GLU A 42 10.88 13.41 -12.35
C GLU A 42 9.96 13.56 -13.56
N ASP A 43 8.75 13.02 -13.47
CA ASP A 43 7.67 13.28 -14.41
C ASP A 43 7.05 14.65 -14.12
N THR A 44 7.48 15.67 -14.85
CA THR A 44 6.62 16.85 -15.09
C THR A 44 5.87 16.59 -16.40
N SER A 45 4.56 16.36 -16.30
CA SER A 45 3.68 16.16 -17.45
C SER A 45 3.62 17.43 -18.31
N GLY A 46 4.33 17.40 -19.43
CA GLY A 46 4.28 18.44 -20.47
C GLY A 46 5.19 18.06 -21.62
N GLY A 47 4.62 17.59 -22.72
CA GLY A 47 5.36 17.08 -23.87
C GLY A 47 6.34 18.10 -24.45
N ASN A 48 7.62 17.80 -24.36
CA ASN A 48 8.63 17.99 -25.39
C ASN A 48 9.92 17.28 -24.96
N LYS A 49 10.49 16.47 -25.86
CA LYS A 49 11.79 15.81 -25.65
C LYS A 49 12.91 16.85 -25.72
N THR A 50 13.16 17.57 -24.63
CA THR A 50 14.34 18.43 -24.48
C THR A 50 15.47 17.60 -23.86
N LYS A 51 16.61 17.49 -24.54
CA LYS A 51 17.85 16.98 -23.95
C LYS A 51 18.24 17.88 -22.76
N LYS A 52 17.90 17.48 -21.54
CA LYS A 52 18.44 18.13 -20.33
C LYS A 52 19.88 17.66 -20.16
N SER A 53 20.83 18.57 -20.31
CA SER A 53 22.21 18.43 -19.84
C SER A 53 22.17 18.27 -18.32
N TYR A 54 22.71 17.17 -17.79
CA TYR A 54 22.81 16.95 -16.35
C TYR A 54 24.17 17.48 -15.88
N ALA A 55 24.19 18.64 -15.23
CA ALA A 55 25.39 19.16 -14.58
C ALA A 55 25.69 18.31 -13.33
N LYS A 56 26.82 17.58 -13.31
CA LYS A 56 27.27 16.82 -12.14
C LYS A 56 28.03 17.75 -11.19
N ARG A 57 27.93 17.53 -9.88
CA ARG A 57 28.64 18.34 -8.87
C ARG A 57 29.77 17.54 -8.20
N MET A 58 30.93 18.18 -8.08
CA MET A 58 32.05 17.71 -7.27
C MET A 58 32.10 18.50 -5.97
N ILE A 59 32.06 17.78 -4.85
CA ILE A 59 32.24 18.35 -3.51
C ILE A 59 33.62 17.90 -3.03
N GLY A 60 34.45 18.86 -2.66
CA GLY A 60 35.77 18.66 -2.09
C GLY A 60 35.70 18.99 -0.60
N SER A 61 35.99 18.00 0.24
CA SER A 61 35.98 18.15 1.70
C SER A 61 37.39 17.94 2.22
N TYR A 62 37.94 18.96 2.88
CA TYR A 62 39.23 18.91 3.55
C TYR A 62 38.99 18.81 5.07
N MET A 63 39.24 17.63 5.62
CA MET A 63 38.85 17.27 6.98
C MET A 63 40.05 17.34 7.93
N PHE A 64 39.83 17.91 9.10
CA PHE A 64 40.73 17.95 10.26
C PHE A 64 40.08 17.15 11.40
N PRO A 65 40.15 15.81 11.36
CA PRO A 65 39.56 14.96 12.39
C PRO A 65 40.30 15.11 13.72
N ARG A 66 39.56 14.99 14.81
CA ARG A 66 40.08 15.07 16.18
C ARG A 66 39.70 13.85 17.00
N VAL A 67 38.45 13.42 16.90
CA VAL A 67 37.91 12.30 17.67
C VAL A 67 36.91 11.54 16.83
N ASP A 68 36.98 10.21 16.87
CA ASP A 68 35.93 9.33 16.36
C ASP A 68 35.06 8.86 17.53
N VAL A 69 33.75 8.95 17.35
CA VAL A 69 32.74 8.50 18.33
C VAL A 69 31.97 7.34 17.71
N PHE A 70 31.96 6.22 18.42
CA PHE A 70 31.25 5.01 18.03
C PHE A 70 30.05 4.80 18.96
N LEU A 71 28.86 4.72 18.38
CA LEU A 71 27.58 4.55 19.06
C LEU A 71 27.05 3.16 18.74
N ARG A 72 27.52 2.15 19.47
CA ARG A 72 27.15 0.75 19.23
C ARG A 72 25.82 0.41 19.90
N PRO A 73 24.95 -0.40 19.29
CA PRO A 73 23.65 -0.73 19.86
C PRO A 73 23.69 -1.31 21.28
N GLU A 74 24.75 -2.06 21.62
CA GLU A 74 24.96 -2.62 22.96
C GLU A 74 25.19 -1.56 24.05
N ASP A 75 25.66 -0.37 23.68
CA ASP A 75 25.99 0.75 24.58
C ASP A 75 24.90 1.83 24.57
N LEU A 76 23.78 1.60 23.87
CA LEU A 76 22.69 2.56 23.71
C LEU A 76 21.43 2.11 24.42
N GLU A 77 20.72 3.07 25.00
CA GLU A 77 19.37 2.90 25.54
C GLU A 77 18.42 3.91 24.89
N PRO A 78 17.16 3.53 24.61
CA PRO A 78 16.18 4.47 24.10
C PRO A 78 15.81 5.49 25.17
N THR A 79 15.63 6.74 24.75
CA THR A 79 15.08 7.79 25.63
C THR A 79 13.65 7.46 26.03
N GLU A 80 13.13 8.11 27.07
CA GLU A 80 11.76 7.88 27.54
C GLU A 80 10.73 8.19 26.45
N GLU A 81 10.95 9.23 25.63
CA GLU A 81 10.06 9.57 24.53
C GLU A 81 10.09 8.51 23.43
N LEU A 82 11.26 7.98 23.09
CA LEU A 82 11.39 6.91 22.10
C LEU A 82 10.75 5.62 22.61
N ARG A 83 10.93 5.30 23.90
CA ARG A 83 10.28 4.16 24.54
C ARG A 83 8.75 4.27 24.47
N ALA A 84 8.19 5.43 24.81
CA ALA A 84 6.76 5.69 24.72
C ALA A 84 6.24 5.57 23.27
N ALA A 85 6.98 6.07 22.29
CA ALA A 85 6.62 5.93 20.87
C ALA A 85 6.65 4.47 20.40
N LEU A 86 7.66 3.70 20.82
CA LEU A 86 7.78 2.27 20.53
C LEU A 86 6.64 1.47 21.18
N ASP A 87 6.28 1.79 22.42
CA ASP A 87 5.13 1.20 23.11
C ASP A 87 3.82 1.56 22.41
N GLY A 88 3.69 2.81 21.95
CA GLY A 88 2.58 3.25 21.12
C GLY A 88 2.45 2.43 19.82
N ILE A 89 3.56 2.17 19.12
CA ILE A 89 3.57 1.33 17.92
C ILE A 89 3.23 -0.13 18.25
N LYS A 90 3.80 -0.67 19.33
CA LYS A 90 3.54 -2.03 19.81
C LYS A 90 2.06 -2.24 20.15
N GLN A 91 1.43 -1.24 20.77
CA GLN A 91 0.03 -1.27 21.18
C GLN A 91 -0.93 -1.02 20.01
N THR A 92 -0.67 0.02 19.20
CA THR A 92 -1.58 0.46 18.13
C THR A 92 -1.40 -0.34 16.84
N LYS A 93 -0.20 -0.87 16.58
CA LYS A 93 0.20 -1.57 15.34
C LYS A 93 -0.26 -0.82 14.09
N HIS A 94 -0.12 0.50 14.10
CA HIS A 94 -0.69 1.40 13.11
C HIS A 94 0.40 2.17 12.36
N ILE A 95 0.25 2.28 11.03
CA ILE A 95 1.23 2.93 10.16
C ILE A 95 1.47 4.41 10.51
N ASN A 96 0.47 5.11 11.05
CA ASN A 96 0.65 6.51 11.44
C ASN A 96 1.51 6.67 12.69
N ALA A 97 1.45 5.76 13.66
CA ALA A 97 2.35 5.78 14.82
C ALA A 97 3.80 5.53 14.38
N LEU A 98 3.98 4.65 13.38
CA LEU A 98 5.28 4.41 12.77
C LEU A 98 5.79 5.63 11.98
N ARG A 99 4.92 6.31 11.24
CA ARG A 99 5.26 7.56 10.53
C ARG A 99 5.62 8.69 11.49
N GLU A 100 4.88 8.81 12.60
CA GLU A 100 5.15 9.80 13.64
C GLU A 100 6.50 9.54 14.32
N LEU A 101 6.82 8.27 14.62
CA LEU A 101 8.14 7.89 15.11
C LEU A 101 9.23 8.32 14.12
N TYR A 102 9.10 8.00 12.84
CA TYR A 102 10.10 8.40 11.85
C TYR A 102 10.20 9.92 11.66
N SER A 103 9.08 10.64 11.71
CA SER A 103 9.08 12.10 11.62
C SER A 103 9.75 12.76 12.82
N THR A 104 9.67 12.14 14.00
CA THR A 104 10.16 12.70 15.27
C THR A 104 11.61 12.32 15.52
N PHE A 105 11.95 11.05 15.31
CA PHE A 105 13.26 10.49 15.65
C PHE A 105 14.17 10.26 14.43
N GLY A 106 13.65 10.49 13.21
CA GLY A 106 14.36 10.24 11.97
C GLY A 106 14.24 8.79 11.49
N HIS A 107 14.61 8.57 10.23
CA HIS A 107 14.56 7.26 9.58
C HIS A 107 15.85 6.43 9.77
N LEU A 108 16.96 7.13 9.99
CA LEU A 108 18.31 6.57 9.96
C LEU A 108 19.06 6.97 11.23
N PHE A 109 19.91 6.07 11.70
CA PHE A 109 20.79 6.30 12.83
C PHE A 109 22.24 6.07 12.40
N CYS A 110 23.12 6.97 12.82
CA CYS A 110 24.53 6.96 12.46
C CYS A 110 25.35 6.34 13.61
N HIS A 111 25.99 5.19 13.36
CA HIS A 111 26.77 4.51 14.41
C HIS A 111 28.18 5.06 14.57
N SER A 112 28.70 5.79 13.60
CA SER A 112 30.06 6.32 13.66
C SER A 112 30.10 7.76 13.15
N VAL A 113 30.58 8.66 14.01
CA VAL A 113 30.77 10.07 13.66
C VAL A 113 32.18 10.53 14.00
N THR A 114 32.77 11.31 13.10
CA THR A 114 34.06 11.97 13.33
C THR A 114 33.84 13.43 13.66
N LEU A 115 34.42 13.88 14.77
CA LEU A 115 34.38 15.26 15.25
C LEU A 115 35.67 15.99 14.89
N GLY A 116 35.55 17.24 14.47
CA GLY A 116 36.68 18.10 14.14
C GLY A 116 36.27 19.36 13.40
N GLY A 117 37.05 19.72 12.37
CA GLY A 117 36.75 20.80 11.43
C GLY A 117 36.82 20.32 9.98
N CYS A 118 35.96 20.83 9.10
CA CYS A 118 35.97 20.54 7.68
C CYS A 118 35.80 21.82 6.87
N LEU A 119 36.64 22.01 5.84
CA LEU A 119 36.43 23.00 4.79
C LEU A 119 35.90 22.31 3.55
N GLN A 120 34.72 22.73 3.12
CA GLN A 120 34.04 22.18 1.97
C GLN A 120 34.00 23.19 0.83
N THR A 121 34.21 22.73 -0.40
CA THR A 121 34.02 23.55 -1.60
C THR A 121 33.35 22.73 -2.70
N THR A 122 32.62 23.40 -3.58
CA THR A 122 31.79 22.74 -4.61
C THR A 122 32.12 23.27 -5.99
N LYS A 123 32.38 22.37 -6.94
CA LYS A 123 32.63 22.66 -8.35
C LYS A 123 31.58 21.97 -9.21
N ILE A 124 30.94 22.72 -10.10
CA ILE A 124 29.98 22.18 -11.08
C ILE A 124 30.77 21.71 -12.30
N VAL A 125 30.47 20.51 -12.80
CA VAL A 125 31.13 19.88 -13.94
C VAL A 125 30.09 19.44 -14.95
N GLU A 126 30.22 19.95 -16.18
CA GLU A 126 29.40 19.57 -17.33
C GLU A 126 30.22 18.63 -18.22
N SER A 127 30.17 17.31 -17.97
CA SER A 127 30.86 16.34 -18.83
C SER A 127 30.23 14.94 -18.83
N ASP A 128 30.00 14.38 -20.03
CA ASP A 128 29.29 13.11 -20.28
C ASP A 128 30.21 11.86 -20.35
N GLU A 129 31.51 11.97 -20.13
CA GLU A 129 32.48 10.86 -20.29
C GLU A 129 33.20 10.49 -18.98
N ASP A 130 33.11 9.23 -18.54
CA ASP A 130 33.67 8.72 -17.27
C ASP A 130 35.20 8.84 -17.15
N VAL A 131 35.94 8.75 -18.27
CA VAL A 131 37.41 8.85 -18.28
C VAL A 131 37.88 10.30 -18.04
N LYS A 132 37.12 11.31 -18.47
CA LYS A 132 37.40 12.73 -18.16
C LYS A 132 37.10 13.07 -16.70
N GLN A 133 36.05 12.48 -16.14
CA GLN A 133 35.60 12.72 -14.76
C GLN A 133 36.63 12.27 -13.71
N SER A 134 37.36 11.16 -13.93
CA SER A 134 38.40 10.70 -12.99
C SER A 134 39.61 11.65 -12.93
N LYS A 135 40.05 12.16 -14.09
CA LYS A 135 41.14 13.14 -14.20
C LYS A 135 40.75 14.49 -13.59
N GLU A 136 39.53 14.94 -13.82
CA GLU A 136 39.00 16.17 -13.21
C GLU A 136 38.86 16.04 -11.69
N LYS A 137 38.42 14.88 -11.18
CA LYS A 137 38.37 14.60 -9.72
C LYS A 137 39.75 14.69 -9.08
N GLN A 138 40.78 14.15 -9.73
CA GLN A 138 42.15 14.19 -9.22
C GLN A 138 42.73 15.61 -9.26
N SER A 139 42.47 16.37 -10.34
CA SER A 139 42.85 17.79 -10.44
C SER A 139 42.17 18.61 -9.35
N PHE A 140 40.87 18.44 -9.17
CA PHE A 140 40.10 19.16 -8.16
C PHE A 140 40.56 18.84 -6.73
N LYS A 141 40.86 17.57 -6.42
CA LYS A 141 41.46 17.20 -5.13
C LYS A 141 42.80 17.88 -4.88
N ALA A 142 43.65 17.99 -5.90
CA ALA A 142 44.92 18.68 -5.81
C ALA A 142 44.75 20.19 -5.61
N GLU A 143 43.83 20.82 -6.36
CA GLU A 143 43.51 22.25 -6.24
C GLU A 143 43.00 22.60 -4.82
N VAL A 144 42.09 21.79 -4.27
CA VAL A 144 41.58 21.96 -2.89
C VAL A 144 42.70 21.79 -1.86
N GLY A 145 43.56 20.78 -2.03
CA GLY A 145 44.70 20.55 -1.14
C GLY A 145 45.67 21.71 -1.12
N VAL A 146 45.97 22.32 -2.27
CA VAL A 146 46.81 23.53 -2.36
C VAL A 146 46.13 24.69 -1.66
N ALA A 147 44.87 25.00 -2.00
CA ALA A 147 44.16 26.14 -1.45
C ALA A 147 44.03 26.14 0.09
N VAL A 148 43.94 24.96 0.73
CA VAL A 148 43.85 24.84 2.19
C VAL A 148 45.23 24.84 2.87
N SER A 149 46.27 24.34 2.21
CA SER A 149 47.62 24.21 2.79
C SER A 149 48.49 25.44 2.64
N THR A 150 48.08 26.45 1.87
CA THR A 150 48.89 27.66 1.65
C THR A 150 48.47 28.81 2.58
N PRO A 151 49.36 29.33 3.45
CA PRO A 151 49.11 30.49 4.32
C PRO A 151 48.56 31.73 3.58
N PHE A 152 47.41 32.27 4.00
CA PHE A 152 46.87 33.56 3.54
C PHE A 152 47.65 34.70 4.22
N GLY A 153 48.97 34.74 4.00
CA GLY A 153 49.89 35.57 4.80
C GLY A 153 51.31 35.69 4.26
N ALA A 154 51.69 34.94 3.22
CA ALA A 154 52.90 35.27 2.45
C ALA A 154 52.68 36.45 1.46
N LYS A 155 51.66 37.28 1.71
CA LYS A 155 51.51 38.63 1.12
C LYS A 155 52.30 39.64 1.98
N GLY A 156 53.64 39.60 1.90
CA GLY A 156 54.60 40.60 2.43
C GLY A 156 54.89 40.49 3.94
N ASN A 157 56.13 40.34 4.43
CA ASN A 157 57.35 41.06 4.08
C ASN A 157 58.57 40.25 4.58
N ALA A 158 59.22 39.45 3.73
CA ALA A 158 60.56 38.92 3.99
C ALA A 158 61.55 39.55 2.99
N LYS A 159 62.00 40.77 3.31
CA LYS A 159 63.26 41.29 2.77
C LYS A 159 64.37 40.38 3.31
N GLY A 160 64.76 39.35 2.57
CA GLY A 160 65.89 38.52 2.99
C GLY A 160 66.02 37.18 2.28
N SER A 161 66.86 37.16 1.24
CA SER A 161 67.59 36.02 0.66
C SER A 161 66.82 34.92 -0.10
N LYS A 162 66.98 34.99 -1.44
CA LYS A 162 67.00 33.89 -2.43
C LYS A 162 65.88 32.85 -2.32
N GLU A 163 64.73 33.16 -2.90
CA GLU A 163 63.81 32.14 -3.39
C GLU A 163 63.95 32.01 -4.91
N SER A 164 64.12 30.77 -5.38
CA SER A 164 64.20 30.40 -6.79
C SER A 164 62.93 30.82 -7.54
N GLN A 165 63.06 31.13 -8.83
CA GLN A 165 61.98 31.60 -9.70
C GLN A 165 60.74 30.66 -9.73
N ASP A 166 60.93 29.37 -9.45
CA ASP A 166 59.87 28.36 -9.29
C ASP A 166 58.97 28.59 -8.06
N SER A 167 59.51 29.17 -6.98
CA SER A 167 58.78 29.40 -5.72
C SER A 167 57.75 30.53 -5.85
N ALA A 168 58.09 31.58 -6.61
CA ALA A 168 57.20 32.73 -6.86
C ALA A 168 56.06 32.40 -7.83
N GLU A 169 56.31 31.54 -8.83
CA GLU A 169 55.26 31.01 -9.70
C GLU A 169 54.31 30.06 -8.96
N ALA A 170 54.86 29.17 -8.11
CA ALA A 170 54.06 28.29 -7.26
C ALA A 170 53.18 29.10 -6.29
N PHE A 171 53.72 30.16 -5.68
CA PHE A 171 53.00 31.05 -4.77
C PHE A 171 51.86 31.82 -5.46
N ASN A 172 52.12 32.42 -6.64
CA ASN A 172 51.09 33.13 -7.40
C ASN A 172 49.98 32.19 -7.90
N ARG A 173 50.32 30.96 -8.33
CA ARG A 173 49.32 29.94 -8.71
C ARG A 173 48.50 29.47 -7.51
N SER A 174 49.10 29.34 -6.31
CA SER A 174 48.35 28.99 -5.10
C SER A 174 47.42 30.11 -4.63
N ALA A 175 47.86 31.37 -4.70
CA ALA A 175 47.03 32.52 -4.33
C ALA A 175 45.86 32.73 -5.30
N SER A 176 46.07 32.56 -6.61
CA SER A 176 44.99 32.64 -7.60
C SER A 176 43.99 31.48 -7.46
N THR A 177 44.45 30.29 -7.08
CA THR A 177 43.59 29.12 -6.84
C THR A 177 42.74 29.31 -5.58
N SER A 178 43.32 29.84 -4.49
CA SER A 178 42.58 30.15 -3.25
C SER A 178 41.58 31.30 -3.43
N GLU A 179 41.91 32.35 -4.20
CA GLU A 179 40.98 33.45 -4.50
C GLU A 179 39.80 32.98 -5.40
N SER A 180 39.98 31.91 -6.18
CA SER A 180 38.94 31.34 -7.04
C SER A 180 38.00 30.33 -6.36
N MET A 181 38.32 29.88 -5.13
CA MET A 181 37.56 28.85 -4.41
C MET A 181 36.92 29.42 -3.14
N GLY A 182 35.58 29.39 -3.09
CA GLY A 182 34.84 29.65 -1.85
C GLY A 182 34.82 28.41 -0.96
N PHE A 183 35.14 28.58 0.33
CA PHE A 183 35.07 27.53 1.33
C PHE A 183 33.92 27.75 2.32
N GLU A 184 33.21 26.67 2.61
CA GLU A 184 32.22 26.57 3.67
C GLU A 184 32.83 25.77 4.83
N ALA A 185 32.89 26.37 6.02
CA ALA A 185 33.49 25.73 7.20
C ALA A 185 32.44 25.06 8.08
N THR A 186 32.66 23.79 8.43
CA THR A 186 31.93 23.07 9.49
C THR A 186 32.89 22.77 10.63
N GLY A 187 32.63 23.28 11.83
CA GLY A 187 33.60 23.22 12.93
C GLY A 187 34.79 24.18 12.73
N GLY A 188 35.63 24.33 13.75
CA GLY A 188 36.55 25.48 13.85
C GLY A 188 35.80 26.81 14.05
N ASN A 189 36.51 27.93 13.99
CA ASN A 189 35.92 29.26 13.95
C ASN A 189 35.51 29.59 12.50
N SER A 190 34.25 29.39 12.17
CA SER A 190 33.73 29.51 10.79
C SER A 190 33.87 30.91 10.18
N ILE A 191 34.06 31.97 10.98
CA ILE A 191 34.34 33.33 10.49
C ILE A 191 35.65 33.36 9.68
N LEU A 192 36.57 32.44 9.99
CA LEU A 192 37.87 32.32 9.32
C LEU A 192 37.82 31.42 8.09
N ALA A 193 36.64 31.00 7.59
CA ALA A 193 36.55 30.10 6.43
C ALA A 193 37.25 30.64 5.17
N ALA A 194 37.35 31.97 5.04
CA ALA A 194 38.07 32.65 3.96
C ALA A 194 39.61 32.68 4.16
N ASP A 195 40.10 32.27 5.33
CA ASP A 195 41.51 32.10 5.69
C ASP A 195 41.74 30.67 6.23
N PRO A 196 41.79 29.65 5.35
CA PRO A 196 41.93 28.24 5.74
C PRO A 196 43.08 27.95 6.73
N PRO A 197 44.26 28.59 6.59
CA PRO A 197 45.36 28.48 7.55
C PRO A 197 44.99 28.98 8.95
N ALA A 198 44.42 30.18 9.09
CA ALA A 198 43.97 30.69 10.39
C ALA A 198 42.80 29.86 10.97
N TRP A 199 41.88 29.42 10.11
CA TRP A 199 40.80 28.51 10.48
C TRP A 199 41.33 27.18 11.01
N SER A 200 42.35 26.58 10.37
CA SER A 200 42.86 25.27 10.77
C SER A 200 43.42 25.26 12.21
N GLY A 201 44.07 26.35 12.62
CA GLY A 201 44.55 26.53 14.00
C GLY A 201 43.42 26.59 15.02
N SER A 202 42.25 27.10 14.62
CA SER A 202 41.07 27.19 15.49
C SER A 202 40.41 25.83 15.80
N VAL A 203 40.68 24.80 14.99
CA VAL A 203 40.19 23.43 15.20
C VAL A 203 40.88 22.74 16.39
N ALA A 204 41.96 23.30 16.93
CA ALA A 204 42.60 22.77 18.14
C ALA A 204 41.73 22.90 19.39
N ASN A 205 40.83 23.89 19.46
CA ASN A 205 39.92 24.08 20.58
C ASN A 205 38.69 23.15 20.46
N PHE A 206 38.48 22.28 21.45
CA PHE A 206 37.39 21.31 21.44
C PHE A 206 35.99 21.90 21.38
N ASN A 207 35.80 23.14 21.85
CA ASN A 207 34.50 23.83 21.76
C ASN A 207 34.07 24.11 20.30
N ASN A 208 35.04 24.11 19.40
CA ASN A 208 34.82 24.34 17.98
C ASN A 208 34.60 23.05 17.20
N TRP A 209 34.65 21.88 17.83
CA TRP A 209 34.48 20.61 17.11
C TRP A 209 33.01 20.42 16.73
N ARG A 210 32.78 20.02 15.48
CA ARG A 210 31.48 19.62 14.96
C ARG A 210 31.62 18.30 14.23
N ILE A 211 30.49 17.67 13.91
CA ILE A 211 30.47 16.46 13.08
C ILE A 211 30.96 16.83 11.69
N ILE A 212 32.02 16.15 11.26
CA ILE A 212 32.66 16.35 9.95
C ILE A 212 32.69 15.06 9.13
N GLU A 213 32.29 13.94 9.71
CA GLU A 213 32.01 12.70 8.98
C GLU A 213 30.89 11.92 9.68
N GLN A 214 30.03 11.30 8.89
CA GLN A 214 28.97 10.40 9.33
C GLN A 214 29.02 9.11 8.51
N THR A 215 29.31 7.99 9.17
CA THR A 215 29.46 6.66 8.56
C THR A 215 28.64 5.61 9.30
N GLU A 216 28.50 4.43 8.69
CA GLU A 216 27.70 3.32 9.27
C GLU A 216 26.24 3.72 9.55
N LEU A 217 25.60 4.31 8.54
CA LEU A 217 24.20 4.70 8.60
C LEU A 217 23.31 3.47 8.49
N THR A 218 22.48 3.22 9.49
CA THR A 218 21.52 2.10 9.49
C THR A 218 20.11 2.61 9.69
N PRO A 219 19.08 1.84 9.27
CA PRO A 219 17.72 2.10 9.67
C PRO A 219 17.59 2.16 11.19
N ILE A 220 16.88 3.17 11.70
CA ILE A 220 16.71 3.34 13.16
C ILE A 220 16.09 2.08 13.81
N VAL A 221 15.23 1.35 13.09
CA VAL A 221 14.66 0.07 13.53
C VAL A 221 15.71 -1.02 13.72
N ASP A 222 16.72 -1.08 12.85
CA ASP A 222 17.78 -2.08 12.95
C ASP A 222 18.69 -1.76 14.14
N THR A 223 18.96 -0.47 14.38
CA THR A 223 19.69 -0.01 15.58
C THR A 223 18.95 -0.41 16.86
N ILE A 224 17.67 -0.05 16.96
CA ILE A 224 16.84 -0.35 18.15
C ILE A 224 16.74 -1.86 18.38
N SER A 225 16.55 -2.66 17.32
CA SER A 225 16.43 -4.12 17.45
C SER A 225 17.70 -4.81 17.96
N LYS A 226 18.83 -4.12 17.94
CA LYS A 226 20.10 -4.64 18.46
C LYS A 226 20.37 -4.19 19.91
N MET A 227 19.60 -3.24 20.44
CA MET A 227 19.68 -2.82 21.85
C MET A 227 19.12 -3.91 22.77
N ALA A 228 19.67 -3.99 23.97
CA ALA A 228 19.23 -4.97 24.97
C ALA A 228 17.75 -4.76 25.34
N GLY A 229 16.93 -5.81 25.20
CA GLY A 229 15.50 -5.77 25.53
C GLY A 229 14.57 -5.29 24.40
N TYR A 230 15.11 -4.90 23.24
CA TYR A 230 14.34 -4.36 22.11
C TYR A 230 14.40 -5.21 20.83
N HIS A 231 14.88 -6.46 20.93
CA HIS A 231 15.03 -7.37 19.78
C HIS A 231 13.75 -7.58 18.94
N GLU A 232 12.58 -7.45 19.57
CA GLU A 232 11.30 -7.62 18.90
C GLU A 232 10.83 -6.38 18.12
N THR A 233 11.48 -5.22 18.25
CA THR A 233 11.03 -3.97 17.62
C THR A 233 10.85 -4.07 16.11
N ARG A 234 11.70 -4.85 15.43
CA ARG A 234 11.56 -5.12 14.00
C ARG A 234 10.20 -5.73 13.68
N SER A 235 9.73 -6.68 14.50
CA SER A 235 8.42 -7.32 14.33
C SER A 235 7.26 -6.35 14.57
N TRP A 236 7.39 -5.39 15.50
CA TRP A 236 6.36 -4.38 15.76
C TRP A 236 6.23 -3.41 14.58
N PHE A 237 7.35 -3.04 13.98
CA PHE A 237 7.37 -2.17 12.79
C PHE A 237 6.77 -2.90 11.59
N PHE A 238 7.12 -4.16 11.37
CA PHE A 238 6.51 -4.98 10.33
C PHE A 238 5.00 -5.15 10.53
N ALA A 239 4.54 -5.31 11.76
CA ALA A 239 3.11 -5.40 12.07
C ALA A 239 2.36 -4.07 11.83
N ALA A 240 3.06 -2.93 11.92
CA ALA A 240 2.51 -1.60 11.67
C ALA A 240 2.53 -1.19 10.18
N VAL A 241 3.31 -1.88 9.34
CA VAL A 241 3.34 -1.66 7.89
C VAL A 241 2.26 -2.53 7.25
N PRO A 242 1.28 -1.92 6.54
CA PRO A 242 0.29 -2.70 5.83
C PRO A 242 0.98 -3.59 4.79
N LYS A 243 0.71 -4.90 4.78
CA LYS A 243 1.15 -5.86 3.73
C LYS A 243 0.53 -5.59 2.35
N LEU A 244 0.30 -4.33 1.97
CA LEU A 244 -0.35 -3.89 0.72
C LEU A 244 0.48 -4.18 -0.54
N SER A 245 1.76 -4.58 -0.39
CA SER A 245 2.66 -4.90 -1.51
C SER A 245 2.86 -6.39 -1.77
N GLU A 246 2.41 -7.28 -0.87
CA GLU A 246 2.51 -8.73 -1.08
C GLU A 246 1.33 -9.23 -1.94
N TYR A 247 1.64 -10.02 -2.96
CA TYR A 247 0.62 -10.74 -3.73
C TYR A 247 -0.13 -11.72 -2.82
N MET A 248 -1.37 -12.04 -3.16
CA MET A 248 -2.09 -13.14 -2.54
C MET A 248 -1.45 -14.47 -2.98
N VAL A 249 -0.44 -14.93 -2.24
CA VAL A 249 0.26 -16.20 -2.50
C VAL A 249 -0.61 -17.36 -2.07
N ILE A 250 -0.65 -18.41 -2.91
CA ILE A 250 -1.36 -19.64 -2.60
C ILE A 250 -0.44 -20.52 -1.74
N PRO A 251 -0.81 -20.87 -0.49
CA PRO A 251 -0.01 -21.74 0.37
C PRO A 251 0.06 -23.17 -0.19
N GLU A 252 1.00 -23.97 0.28
CA GLU A 252 1.13 -25.39 -0.09
C GLU A 252 -0.15 -26.19 0.20
N SER A 253 -0.87 -25.83 1.26
CA SER A 253 -2.17 -26.43 1.61
C SER A 253 -3.24 -26.20 0.55
N ARG A 254 -3.03 -25.27 -0.39
CA ARG A 254 -4.01 -24.81 -1.39
C ARG A 254 -5.29 -24.24 -0.80
N MET A 255 -5.26 -23.93 0.50
CA MET A 255 -6.40 -23.45 1.27
C MET A 255 -6.07 -22.12 1.92
N LEU A 256 -6.91 -21.11 1.68
CA LEU A 256 -6.82 -19.80 2.30
C LEU A 256 -8.07 -19.58 3.13
N HIS A 257 -7.93 -19.11 4.36
CA HIS A 257 -9.07 -18.61 5.13
C HIS A 257 -9.16 -17.11 4.91
N VAL A 258 -10.35 -16.60 4.60
CA VAL A 258 -10.57 -15.19 4.26
C VAL A 258 -11.88 -14.67 4.85
N ARG A 259 -12.01 -13.35 4.90
CA ARG A 259 -13.29 -12.64 4.98
C ARG A 259 -13.49 -11.77 3.75
N PHE A 260 -14.73 -11.69 3.30
CA PHE A 260 -15.14 -10.76 2.25
C PHE A 260 -15.78 -9.54 2.91
N LYS A 261 -14.98 -8.51 3.14
CA LYS A 261 -15.45 -7.23 3.70
C LYS A 261 -16.01 -6.38 2.58
N VAL A 262 -17.22 -5.84 2.73
CA VAL A 262 -17.82 -4.97 1.71
C VAL A 262 -16.98 -3.70 1.53
N ALA A 263 -16.47 -3.50 0.32
CA ALA A 263 -15.67 -2.34 -0.09
C ALA A 263 -16.54 -1.18 -0.60
N SER A 264 -17.71 -1.48 -1.20
CA SER A 264 -18.64 -0.48 -1.76
C SER A 264 -19.54 0.19 -0.70
N GLN A 265 -18.99 0.59 0.46
CA GLN A 265 -19.73 1.32 1.50
C GLN A 265 -19.88 2.82 1.16
N ASN A 266 -20.59 3.10 0.06
CA ASN A 266 -20.96 4.45 -0.35
C ASN A 266 -22.19 4.96 0.41
N GLU A 267 -22.57 6.22 0.17
CA GLU A 267 -23.75 6.85 0.81
C GLU A 267 -25.03 6.01 0.62
N SER A 268 -25.25 5.49 -0.59
CA SER A 268 -26.41 4.62 -0.90
C SER A 268 -26.39 3.35 -0.05
N PHE A 269 -25.25 2.70 0.12
CA PHE A 269 -25.11 1.53 0.98
C PHE A 269 -25.41 1.86 2.46
N GLY A 270 -25.04 3.07 2.91
CA GLY A 270 -25.41 3.57 4.24
C GLY A 270 -26.92 3.73 4.41
N VAL A 271 -27.61 4.25 3.39
CA VAL A 271 -29.08 4.37 3.38
C VAL A 271 -29.75 3.00 3.37
N ILE A 272 -29.25 2.06 2.58
CA ILE A 272 -29.79 0.71 2.51
C ILE A 272 -29.57 0.00 3.84
N SER A 273 -28.32 -0.13 4.29
CA SER A 273 -28.00 -0.94 5.47
C SER A 273 -28.50 -0.33 6.78
N GLN A 274 -28.54 1.00 6.89
CA GLN A 274 -28.82 1.71 8.15
C GLN A 274 -27.89 1.29 9.31
N LYS A 275 -26.73 0.69 9.00
CA LYS A 275 -25.71 0.27 9.96
C LYS A 275 -24.45 1.13 9.80
N LYS A 276 -23.79 1.42 10.92
CA LYS A 276 -22.51 2.14 10.96
C LYS A 276 -21.29 1.22 11.08
N VAL A 277 -21.51 -0.08 11.21
CA VAL A 277 -20.45 -1.09 11.30
C VAL A 277 -20.21 -1.72 9.94
N PRO A 278 -18.99 -2.21 9.64
CA PRO A 278 -18.71 -2.82 8.35
C PRO A 278 -19.54 -4.07 8.10
N ALA A 279 -19.96 -4.23 6.86
CA ALA A 279 -20.62 -5.45 6.39
C ALA A 279 -19.59 -6.48 5.89
N TYR A 280 -19.87 -7.75 6.14
CA TYR A 280 -19.11 -8.89 5.63
C TYR A 280 -20.05 -9.90 5.00
N LEU A 281 -19.60 -10.58 3.94
CA LEU A 281 -20.30 -11.76 3.45
C LEU A 281 -20.17 -12.87 4.50
N GLY A 282 -21.28 -13.42 4.94
CA GLY A 282 -21.33 -14.49 5.92
C GLY A 282 -22.39 -15.53 5.59
N HIS A 283 -22.47 -16.55 6.44
CA HIS A 283 -23.39 -17.66 6.33
C HIS A 283 -23.74 -18.18 7.72
N ARG A 284 -25.05 -18.35 7.96
CA ARG A 284 -25.61 -18.93 9.18
C ARG A 284 -26.14 -20.34 8.88
N PRO A 285 -25.40 -21.40 9.22
CA PRO A 285 -25.74 -22.77 8.81
C PRO A 285 -27.10 -23.27 9.29
N ASN A 286 -27.60 -22.71 10.40
CA ASN A 286 -28.84 -23.11 11.03
C ASN A 286 -30.03 -22.19 10.68
N GLU A 287 -29.83 -21.14 9.87
CA GLU A 287 -30.86 -20.17 9.51
C GLU A 287 -31.03 -20.09 7.99
N SER A 288 -32.26 -20.26 7.51
CA SER A 288 -32.59 -20.09 6.09
C SER A 288 -33.06 -18.65 5.82
N VAL A 289 -32.69 -18.10 4.67
CA VAL A 289 -33.18 -16.80 4.21
C VAL A 289 -34.53 -16.97 3.53
N THR A 290 -35.48 -16.10 3.88
CA THR A 290 -36.81 -16.03 3.25
C THR A 290 -37.01 -14.63 2.67
N PRO A 291 -36.73 -14.42 1.38
CA PRO A 291 -36.96 -13.12 0.74
C PRO A 291 -38.44 -12.72 0.84
N VAL A 292 -38.71 -11.55 1.40
CA VAL A 292 -40.05 -10.98 1.58
C VAL A 292 -40.14 -9.58 0.99
N ARG A 293 -41.35 -9.18 0.61
CA ARG A 293 -41.58 -7.87 0.02
C ARG A 293 -41.50 -6.77 1.08
N THR A 294 -40.71 -5.73 0.81
CA THR A 294 -40.77 -4.46 1.51
C THR A 294 -41.23 -3.35 0.57
N ASN A 295 -41.82 -2.29 1.12
CA ASN A 295 -42.33 -1.17 0.33
C ASN A 295 -41.43 0.06 0.48
N LEU A 296 -41.48 0.94 -0.52
CA LEU A 296 -40.82 2.24 -0.45
C LEU A 296 -41.83 3.35 -0.15
N ARG A 297 -41.35 4.40 0.52
CA ARG A 297 -42.04 5.67 0.69
C ARG A 297 -41.25 6.75 -0.03
N VAL A 298 -41.94 7.66 -0.69
CA VAL A 298 -41.35 8.88 -1.26
C VAL A 298 -41.38 9.97 -0.19
N PRO A 299 -40.25 10.59 0.19
CA PRO A 299 -40.19 11.71 1.12
C PRO A 299 -40.88 12.96 0.56
N ASP A 300 -41.40 13.84 1.43
CA ASP A 300 -42.18 15.02 1.05
C ASP A 300 -41.35 16.08 0.27
N ARG A 301 -40.02 16.06 0.41
CA ARG A 301 -39.08 16.85 -0.41
C ARG A 301 -38.37 15.92 -1.38
N GLN A 302 -38.57 16.13 -2.68
CA GLN A 302 -37.94 15.33 -3.73
C GLN A 302 -36.59 15.93 -4.14
N PRO A 303 -35.45 15.32 -3.80
CA PRO A 303 -34.23 15.58 -4.54
C PRO A 303 -34.40 15.10 -5.99
N LYS A 304 -33.75 15.79 -6.94
CA LYS A 304 -33.76 15.39 -8.35
C LYS A 304 -32.64 14.37 -8.55
N GLU A 305 -32.98 13.11 -8.82
CA GLU A 305 -32.04 12.12 -9.35
C GLU A 305 -32.23 12.00 -10.87
N ALA A 306 -31.12 12.00 -11.60
CA ALA A 306 -31.14 11.83 -13.05
C ALA A 306 -31.07 10.34 -13.40
N PHE A 307 -32.15 9.80 -13.97
CA PHE A 307 -32.15 8.47 -14.55
C PHE A 307 -31.58 8.52 -15.97
N ARG A 308 -30.72 7.56 -16.31
CA ARG A 308 -30.14 7.43 -17.66
C ARG A 308 -30.20 5.99 -18.14
N ASN A 309 -30.24 5.78 -19.45
CA ASN A 309 -30.12 4.44 -20.01
C ASN A 309 -28.64 4.03 -20.05
N GLY A 310 -28.34 2.82 -19.58
CA GLY A 310 -27.02 2.20 -19.69
C GLY A 310 -27.08 0.81 -20.32
N SER A 311 -25.92 0.19 -20.50
CA SER A 311 -25.79 -1.11 -21.20
C SER A 311 -26.56 -2.26 -20.53
N PHE A 312 -26.75 -2.20 -19.21
CA PHE A 312 -27.43 -3.21 -18.42
C PHE A 312 -28.88 -2.86 -18.04
N GLY A 313 -29.37 -1.67 -18.40
CA GLY A 313 -30.72 -1.23 -18.07
C GLY A 313 -30.77 0.25 -17.67
N LEU A 314 -31.84 0.62 -16.96
CA LEU A 314 -32.00 1.97 -16.44
C LEU A 314 -31.05 2.16 -15.25
N ILE A 315 -30.18 3.17 -15.33
CA ILE A 315 -29.26 3.56 -14.27
C ILE A 315 -29.88 4.70 -13.47
N GLY A 316 -29.84 4.58 -12.14
CA GLY A 316 -30.25 5.62 -11.21
C GLY A 316 -30.34 5.09 -9.78
N ASP A 317 -30.13 5.98 -8.82
CA ASP A 317 -30.10 5.64 -7.40
C ASP A 317 -31.42 5.99 -6.71
N MET A 318 -32.25 4.96 -6.47
CA MET A 318 -33.53 5.09 -5.79
C MET A 318 -33.38 5.46 -4.32
N THR A 319 -32.24 5.18 -3.68
CA THR A 319 -32.00 5.48 -2.25
C THR A 319 -31.97 6.99 -1.98
N LYS A 320 -31.67 7.80 -2.99
CA LYS A 320 -31.67 9.26 -2.89
C LYS A 320 -33.08 9.85 -2.89
N ILE A 321 -34.04 9.18 -3.52
CA ILE A 321 -35.41 9.69 -3.74
C ILE A 321 -36.49 8.94 -2.97
N THR A 322 -36.14 7.81 -2.33
CA THR A 322 -37.08 6.97 -1.59
C THR A 322 -36.46 6.42 -0.32
N THR A 323 -37.29 6.10 0.66
CA THR A 323 -36.90 5.42 1.89
C THR A 323 -37.69 4.12 2.05
N GLN A 324 -37.09 3.11 2.68
CA GLN A 324 -37.79 1.85 2.93
C GLN A 324 -38.79 2.01 4.07
N ASN A 325 -40.01 1.52 3.85
CA ASN A 325 -41.08 1.50 4.83
C ASN A 325 -40.87 0.31 5.79
N PRO A 326 -41.05 0.46 7.12
CA PRO A 326 -40.91 -0.64 8.08
C PRO A 326 -41.88 -1.81 7.85
N GLY A 327 -43.00 -1.61 7.15
CA GLY A 327 -43.94 -2.69 6.83
C GLY A 327 -43.40 -3.67 5.78
N PHE A 328 -43.42 -4.97 6.11
CA PHE A 328 -43.05 -6.06 5.20
C PHE A 328 -44.20 -7.06 5.04
N SER A 329 -44.24 -7.73 3.88
CA SER A 329 -45.19 -8.82 3.61
C SER A 329 -44.76 -10.10 4.32
N THR A 330 -45.70 -10.92 4.76
CA THR A 330 -45.43 -12.28 5.25
C THR A 330 -45.34 -13.29 4.09
N THR A 331 -45.74 -12.90 2.88
CA THR A 331 -45.66 -13.75 1.69
C THR A 331 -44.23 -13.75 1.14
N PRO A 332 -43.64 -14.94 0.88
CA PRO A 332 -42.34 -15.06 0.23
C PRO A 332 -42.35 -14.44 -1.18
N LEU A 333 -41.24 -13.83 -1.58
CA LEU A 333 -41.05 -13.27 -2.92
C LEU A 333 -40.77 -14.33 -3.97
N PHE A 334 -40.25 -15.49 -3.59
CA PHE A 334 -39.70 -16.48 -4.51
C PHE A 334 -40.11 -17.91 -4.15
N GLU A 335 -40.00 -18.81 -5.13
CA GLU A 335 -40.06 -20.25 -4.95
C GLU A 335 -38.76 -20.89 -5.49
N PRO A 336 -38.01 -21.67 -4.69
CA PRO A 336 -38.25 -22.03 -3.28
C PRO A 336 -38.29 -20.84 -2.31
N SER A 337 -39.27 -20.85 -1.40
CA SER A 337 -39.48 -19.75 -0.45
C SER A 337 -38.37 -19.57 0.59
N ARG A 338 -37.68 -20.66 0.94
CA ARG A 338 -36.58 -20.66 1.92
C ARG A 338 -35.36 -21.35 1.34
N THR A 339 -34.20 -20.71 1.47
CA THR A 339 -32.94 -21.30 1.01
C THR A 339 -31.81 -21.00 2.00
N GLN A 340 -30.90 -21.95 2.16
CA GLN A 340 -29.60 -21.69 2.78
C GLN A 340 -28.79 -20.81 1.84
N ALA A 341 -28.45 -19.59 2.25
CA ALA A 341 -27.84 -18.60 1.39
C ALA A 341 -26.80 -17.77 2.16
N PRO A 342 -25.78 -17.22 1.48
CA PRO A 342 -24.94 -16.21 2.09
C PRO A 342 -25.75 -14.93 2.31
N ILE A 343 -25.37 -14.19 3.34
CA ILE A 343 -25.99 -12.94 3.76
C ILE A 343 -24.90 -11.91 4.07
N LEU A 344 -25.23 -10.63 4.01
CA LEU A 344 -24.39 -9.60 4.60
C LEU A 344 -24.65 -9.54 6.10
N MET A 345 -23.60 -9.72 6.87
CA MET A 345 -23.62 -9.71 8.33
C MET A 345 -22.84 -8.50 8.84
N PHE A 346 -23.22 -8.05 10.03
CA PHE A 346 -22.70 -6.85 10.68
C PHE A 346 -22.11 -7.18 12.07
N PRO A 347 -21.13 -8.10 12.15
CA PRO A 347 -20.54 -8.46 13.43
C PRO A 347 -19.89 -7.23 14.08
N SER A 348 -20.20 -7.04 15.36
CA SER A 348 -19.65 -5.98 16.21
C SER A 348 -19.00 -6.63 17.42
N GLY A 349 -17.74 -6.31 17.71
CA GLY A 349 -17.03 -6.84 18.87
C GLY A 349 -15.58 -6.37 18.91
N ALA A 350 -15.00 -6.29 20.10
CA ALA A 350 -13.61 -5.88 20.30
C ALA A 350 -12.62 -7.04 20.08
N GLU A 351 -13.10 -8.29 20.11
CA GLU A 351 -12.30 -9.49 19.90
C GLU A 351 -12.47 -9.99 18.46
N LEU A 352 -11.63 -9.52 17.55
CA LEU A 352 -11.54 -10.13 16.22
C LEU A 352 -10.89 -11.52 16.40
N GLY A 353 -11.71 -12.59 16.41
CA GLY A 353 -11.27 -13.95 16.79
C GLY A 353 -12.02 -15.10 16.10
N THR A 354 -12.44 -14.87 14.86
CA THR A 354 -12.52 -15.76 13.67
C THR A 354 -13.13 -17.18 13.69
N LYS A 355 -13.04 -18.00 14.74
CA LYS A 355 -13.74 -19.31 14.79
C LYS A 355 -14.26 -19.66 16.19
N THR A 356 -13.65 -19.10 17.23
CA THR A 356 -14.10 -19.26 18.61
C THR A 356 -15.16 -18.22 19.00
N ASP A 357 -15.19 -17.08 18.31
CA ASP A 357 -16.29 -16.11 18.38
C ASP A 357 -17.41 -16.55 17.43
N GLU A 358 -18.60 -16.81 17.99
CA GLU A 358 -19.77 -17.26 17.24
C GLU A 358 -20.17 -16.30 16.11
N ALA A 359 -20.17 -14.98 16.36
CA ALA A 359 -20.56 -13.97 15.39
C ALA A 359 -19.54 -13.84 14.25
N PHE A 360 -18.24 -13.89 14.56
CA PHE A 360 -17.19 -13.79 13.55
C PHE A 360 -16.90 -15.10 12.82
N SER A 361 -17.23 -16.27 13.39
CA SER A 361 -17.10 -17.57 12.73
C SER A 361 -17.95 -17.68 11.47
N HIS A 362 -19.12 -17.02 11.49
CA HIS A 362 -20.08 -17.01 10.38
C HIS A 362 -19.62 -16.19 9.17
N VAL A 363 -18.58 -15.37 9.28
CA VAL A 363 -18.06 -14.54 8.17
C VAL A 363 -16.72 -15.03 7.61
N VAL A 364 -16.22 -16.17 8.09
CA VAL A 364 -14.99 -16.80 7.59
C VAL A 364 -15.31 -17.77 6.47
N TRP A 365 -14.57 -17.62 5.37
CA TRP A 365 -14.65 -18.47 4.19
C TRP A 365 -13.32 -19.18 3.97
N ARG A 366 -13.38 -20.42 3.52
CA ARG A 366 -12.25 -21.18 3.01
C ARG A 366 -12.26 -21.11 1.48
N LEU A 367 -11.19 -20.56 0.91
CA LEU A 367 -10.92 -20.59 -0.52
C LEU A 367 -10.02 -21.78 -0.82
N GLU A 368 -10.52 -22.74 -1.58
CA GLU A 368 -9.74 -23.86 -2.10
C GLU A 368 -9.32 -23.52 -3.54
N VAL A 369 -8.01 -23.60 -3.82
CA VAL A 369 -7.44 -23.19 -5.11
C VAL A 369 -6.82 -24.38 -5.81
N ALA A 370 -7.32 -24.71 -7.01
CA ALA A 370 -6.88 -25.92 -7.70
C ALA A 370 -5.46 -25.83 -8.27
N ARG A 371 -5.06 -24.66 -8.81
CA ARG A 371 -3.79 -24.48 -9.56
C ARG A 371 -3.24 -23.06 -9.41
N GLY A 372 -1.95 -22.90 -9.68
CA GLY A 372 -1.23 -21.61 -9.67
C GLY A 372 -0.44 -21.38 -8.38
N HIS A 373 0.41 -20.35 -8.34
CA HIS A 373 1.22 -20.00 -7.15
C HIS A 373 0.74 -18.71 -6.47
N SER A 374 -0.12 -17.94 -7.15
CA SER A 374 -0.75 -16.72 -6.64
C SER A 374 -2.16 -16.61 -7.20
N ILE A 375 -3.02 -15.87 -6.51
CA ILE A 375 -4.36 -15.54 -7.02
C ILE A 375 -4.24 -14.45 -8.10
N GLY A 376 -4.93 -14.67 -9.22
CA GLY A 376 -5.05 -13.74 -10.34
C GLY A 376 -6.34 -13.94 -11.14
N PRO A 377 -6.46 -13.28 -12.32
CA PRO A 377 -7.68 -13.30 -13.15
C PRO A 377 -8.15 -14.69 -13.58
N ASP A 378 -7.20 -15.60 -13.78
CA ASP A 378 -7.47 -16.96 -14.24
C ASP A 378 -7.63 -17.98 -13.12
N THR A 379 -7.55 -17.54 -11.86
CA THR A 379 -7.65 -18.44 -10.71
C THR A 379 -9.10 -18.84 -10.45
N LEU A 380 -9.38 -20.14 -10.58
CA LEU A 380 -10.64 -20.74 -10.15
C LEU A 380 -10.58 -21.07 -8.65
N LEU A 381 -11.57 -20.58 -7.91
CA LEU A 381 -11.68 -20.69 -6.46
C LEU A 381 -12.93 -21.49 -6.08
N CYS A 382 -12.82 -22.48 -5.21
CA CYS A 382 -14.00 -23.01 -4.52
C CYS A 382 -14.17 -22.27 -3.20
N VAL A 383 -15.30 -21.58 -3.06
CA VAL A 383 -15.61 -20.76 -1.87
C VAL A 383 -16.48 -21.59 -0.95
N LYS A 384 -15.97 -21.95 0.22
CA LYS A 384 -16.67 -22.79 1.21
C LYS A 384 -16.81 -22.09 2.54
N SER A 385 -17.94 -22.27 3.20
CA SER A 385 -18.21 -21.68 4.51
C SER A 385 -17.36 -22.37 5.59
N ALA A 386 -16.68 -21.59 6.43
CA ALA A 386 -15.94 -22.12 7.58
C ALA A 386 -16.82 -22.29 8.84
N ALA A 387 -18.06 -21.80 8.84
CA ALA A 387 -18.99 -21.84 9.97
C ALA A 387 -19.32 -23.26 10.48
N MET A 388 -19.34 -24.27 9.60
CA MET A 388 -19.49 -25.68 9.96
C MET A 388 -18.45 -26.53 9.23
N PRO A 389 -17.23 -26.67 9.77
CA PRO A 389 -16.13 -27.35 9.09
C PRO A 389 -16.43 -28.79 8.67
N LYS A 390 -17.30 -29.49 9.42
CA LYS A 390 -17.67 -30.89 9.15
C LYS A 390 -18.64 -31.06 7.97
N ALA A 391 -19.36 -30.00 7.58
CA ALA A 391 -20.46 -30.10 6.62
C ALA A 391 -20.06 -29.80 5.16
N ASP A 392 -18.79 -29.42 4.92
CA ASP A 392 -18.22 -29.06 3.61
C ASP A 392 -19.15 -28.21 2.72
N LEU A 393 -19.69 -27.14 3.29
CA LEU A 393 -20.72 -26.31 2.67
C LEU A 393 -20.11 -25.33 1.67
N ALA A 394 -20.45 -25.49 0.38
CA ALA A 394 -19.94 -24.67 -0.70
C ALA A 394 -20.94 -23.58 -1.14
N LEU A 395 -20.38 -22.43 -1.53
CA LEU A 395 -21.12 -21.34 -2.15
C LEU A 395 -21.47 -21.70 -3.60
N THR A 396 -22.76 -21.66 -3.90
CA THR A 396 -23.37 -22.05 -5.18
C THR A 396 -24.36 -20.99 -5.65
N VAL A 397 -24.90 -21.17 -6.85
CA VAL A 397 -25.93 -20.31 -7.43
C VAL A 397 -27.02 -21.20 -8.01
N TYR A 398 -28.27 -20.81 -7.83
CA TYR A 398 -29.41 -21.41 -8.50
C TYR A 398 -30.30 -20.34 -9.12
N ARG A 399 -31.16 -20.74 -10.05
CA ARG A 399 -32.19 -19.90 -10.65
C ARG A 399 -33.54 -20.34 -10.14
N ASN A 400 -34.27 -19.46 -9.47
CA ASN A 400 -35.57 -19.78 -8.88
C ASN A 400 -36.68 -19.90 -9.93
N ALA A 401 -37.90 -20.30 -9.51
CA ALA A 401 -39.05 -20.48 -10.41
C ALA A 401 -39.51 -19.19 -11.09
N GLN A 402 -39.15 -18.02 -10.53
CA GLN A 402 -39.42 -16.72 -11.13
C GLN A 402 -38.33 -16.27 -12.11
N GLY A 403 -37.28 -17.07 -12.30
CA GLY A 403 -36.17 -16.80 -13.22
C GLY A 403 -35.06 -15.93 -12.64
N VAL A 404 -35.05 -15.71 -11.33
CA VAL A 404 -34.08 -14.88 -10.61
C VAL A 404 -32.93 -15.74 -10.13
N PHE A 405 -31.69 -15.28 -10.34
CA PHE A 405 -30.50 -15.95 -9.84
C PHE A 405 -30.23 -15.55 -8.38
N LEU A 406 -30.14 -16.54 -7.52
CA LEU A 406 -29.91 -16.36 -6.10
C LEU A 406 -28.68 -17.17 -5.67
N PRO A 407 -27.85 -16.62 -4.77
CA PRO A 407 -26.77 -17.39 -4.19
C PRO A 407 -27.34 -18.39 -3.18
N SER A 408 -26.70 -19.55 -3.08
CA SER A 408 -27.08 -20.62 -2.15
C SER A 408 -25.86 -21.26 -1.52
N ILE A 409 -26.08 -21.96 -0.40
CA ILE A 409 -25.08 -22.78 0.27
C ILE A 409 -25.56 -24.22 0.24
N SER A 410 -24.72 -25.12 -0.25
CA SER A 410 -25.04 -26.55 -0.33
C SER A 410 -23.81 -27.40 -0.13
N SER A 411 -23.97 -28.56 0.50
CA SER A 411 -23.01 -29.65 0.32
C SER A 411 -23.15 -30.17 -1.11
N THR A 412 -22.09 -30.07 -1.89
CA THR A 412 -22.02 -30.60 -3.25
C THR A 412 -20.71 -31.33 -3.40
N ASP A 413 -20.77 -32.55 -3.92
CA ASP A 413 -19.57 -33.34 -4.24
C ASP A 413 -18.81 -32.74 -5.44
N GLU A 414 -19.48 -31.88 -6.21
CA GLU A 414 -18.92 -31.21 -7.38
C GLU A 414 -18.44 -29.79 -7.04
N PRO A 415 -17.27 -29.39 -7.55
CA PRO A 415 -16.70 -28.07 -7.27
C PRO A 415 -17.51 -26.95 -7.92
N CYS A 416 -17.95 -25.99 -7.12
CA CYS A 416 -18.48 -24.72 -7.60
C CYS A 416 -17.35 -23.68 -7.60
N TYR A 417 -16.82 -23.39 -8.79
CA TYR A 417 -15.77 -22.39 -8.98
C TYR A 417 -16.29 -20.94 -8.87
N TRP A 418 -15.42 -20.02 -8.54
CA TRP A 418 -15.65 -18.59 -8.47
C TRP A 418 -14.37 -17.89 -8.90
N ARG A 419 -14.50 -16.64 -9.33
CA ARG A 419 -13.35 -15.78 -9.68
C ARG A 419 -13.45 -14.46 -8.93
N LEU A 420 -12.28 -13.94 -8.55
CA LEU A 420 -12.15 -12.57 -8.07
C LEU A 420 -11.89 -11.68 -9.28
N GLU A 421 -12.84 -10.81 -9.62
CA GLU A 421 -12.71 -9.87 -10.73
C GLU A 421 -12.46 -8.46 -10.17
N PRO A 422 -11.33 -7.81 -10.49
CA PRO A 422 -10.99 -6.53 -9.92
C PRO A 422 -12.03 -5.47 -10.30
N VAL A 423 -12.33 -4.57 -9.37
CA VAL A 423 -13.11 -3.37 -9.66
C VAL A 423 -12.14 -2.28 -10.11
N GLU A 424 -12.30 -1.78 -11.34
CA GLU A 424 -11.51 -0.65 -11.82
C GLU A 424 -11.73 0.54 -10.89
N THR A 425 -10.67 0.93 -10.17
CA THR A 425 -10.67 2.15 -9.36
C THR A 425 -10.04 3.24 -10.21
N SER A 426 -10.73 4.37 -10.37
CA SER A 426 -10.40 5.46 -11.27
C SER A 426 -8.90 5.81 -11.26
N GLY A 427 -8.20 5.59 -12.38
CA GLY A 427 -6.83 6.03 -12.61
C GLY A 427 -5.75 4.94 -12.69
N ILE A 428 -6.04 3.69 -12.35
CA ILE A 428 -5.08 2.57 -12.49
C ILE A 428 -5.75 1.45 -13.30
N SER A 429 -5.51 1.42 -14.60
CA SER A 429 -5.84 0.26 -15.43
C SER A 429 -4.89 -0.88 -15.04
N LYS A 430 -5.40 -1.93 -14.40
CA LYS A 430 -4.63 -3.15 -14.18
C LYS A 430 -4.36 -3.80 -15.53
N MET A 431 -3.10 -4.05 -15.84
CA MET A 431 -2.73 -4.74 -17.07
C MET A 431 -3.23 -6.19 -16.99
N LYS A 432 -3.62 -6.74 -18.14
CA LYS A 432 -4.02 -8.14 -18.27
C LYS A 432 -2.85 -9.04 -17.85
N GLY A 433 -2.93 -9.63 -16.66
CA GLY A 433 -1.87 -10.47 -16.08
C GLY A 433 -1.37 -10.02 -14.70
N ASP A 434 -1.80 -8.85 -14.21
CA ASP A 434 -1.41 -8.37 -12.89
C ASP A 434 -1.91 -9.31 -11.78
N ARG A 435 -0.99 -9.74 -10.93
CA ARG A 435 -1.30 -10.55 -9.74
C ARG A 435 -2.05 -9.71 -8.71
N TYR A 436 -2.94 -10.36 -7.97
CA TYR A 436 -3.79 -9.69 -6.99
C TYR A 436 -3.02 -9.39 -5.70
N LYS A 437 -3.19 -8.18 -5.17
CA LYS A 437 -2.53 -7.70 -3.95
C LYS A 437 -3.52 -7.63 -2.80
N PHE A 438 -3.02 -7.71 -1.57
CA PHE A 438 -3.86 -7.44 -0.40
C PHE A 438 -4.39 -6.00 -0.43
N GLY A 439 -5.66 -5.82 -0.04
CA GLY A 439 -6.34 -4.52 -0.06
C GLY A 439 -7.05 -4.18 -1.37
N ASP A 440 -6.81 -4.94 -2.44
CA ASP A 440 -7.57 -4.81 -3.69
C ASP A 440 -9.07 -5.10 -3.47
N SER A 441 -9.91 -4.40 -4.23
CA SER A 441 -11.35 -4.62 -4.25
C SER A 441 -11.77 -5.47 -5.45
N PHE A 442 -12.58 -6.49 -5.20
CA PHE A 442 -13.00 -7.48 -6.18
C PHE A 442 -14.52 -7.68 -6.15
N ARG A 443 -15.09 -7.99 -7.31
CA ARG A 443 -16.37 -8.68 -7.41
C ARG A 443 -16.12 -10.18 -7.31
N LEU A 444 -16.88 -10.85 -6.47
CA LEU A 444 -16.95 -12.30 -6.49
C LEU A 444 -17.89 -12.71 -7.62
N THR A 445 -17.33 -13.34 -8.66
CA THR A 445 -18.04 -13.64 -9.90
C THR A 445 -18.21 -15.12 -10.12
N TRP A 446 -19.38 -15.48 -10.63
CA TRP A 446 -19.77 -16.83 -11.00
C TRP A 446 -20.06 -16.86 -12.50
N SER A 447 -19.35 -17.70 -13.25
CA SER A 447 -19.50 -17.78 -14.71
C SER A 447 -20.18 -19.07 -15.12
N PHE A 448 -21.09 -19.01 -16.09
CA PHE A 448 -21.72 -20.20 -16.68
C PHE A 448 -20.67 -21.08 -17.37
N SER A 449 -19.70 -20.48 -18.07
CA SER A 449 -18.62 -21.20 -18.75
C SER A 449 -17.71 -22.02 -17.82
N ASP A 450 -17.60 -21.61 -16.56
CA ASP A 450 -16.77 -22.28 -15.55
C ASP A 450 -17.52 -23.48 -14.90
N ARG A 451 -18.80 -23.73 -15.26
CA ARG A 451 -19.62 -24.79 -14.65
C ARG A 451 -19.51 -26.10 -15.42
N THR A 452 -18.73 -27.04 -14.90
CA THR A 452 -18.67 -28.40 -15.46
C THR A 452 -19.95 -29.20 -15.22
N SER A 453 -20.68 -28.89 -14.14
CA SER A 453 -21.85 -29.62 -13.69
C SER A 453 -23.15 -28.82 -13.72
N GLY A 454 -23.13 -27.66 -14.36
CA GLY A 454 -24.28 -26.77 -14.48
C GLY A 454 -24.71 -26.10 -13.18
N PHE A 455 -25.93 -25.58 -13.16
CA PHE A 455 -26.58 -24.90 -12.03
C PHE A 455 -28.02 -25.41 -11.88
N ARG A 456 -28.59 -25.32 -10.68
CA ARG A 456 -29.99 -25.71 -10.46
C ARG A 456 -30.92 -24.65 -11.04
N ASP A 457 -31.86 -25.06 -11.87
CA ASP A 457 -32.81 -24.17 -12.55
C ASP A 457 -34.25 -24.60 -12.29
N PHE A 458 -35.04 -23.73 -11.68
CA PHE A 458 -36.40 -24.01 -11.25
C PHE A 458 -37.49 -23.38 -12.13
N VAL A 459 -37.12 -22.62 -13.18
CA VAL A 459 -38.10 -21.88 -14.01
C VAL A 459 -39.16 -22.80 -14.62
N ASP A 460 -38.70 -23.86 -15.27
CA ASP A 460 -39.55 -24.85 -15.95
C ASP A 460 -39.45 -26.24 -15.30
N ASP A 461 -38.82 -26.34 -14.12
CA ASP A 461 -38.61 -27.60 -13.40
C ASP A 461 -38.70 -27.41 -11.88
N SER A 462 -39.81 -27.86 -11.30
CA SER A 462 -40.01 -27.80 -9.84
C SER A 462 -38.98 -28.60 -9.04
N TYR A 463 -38.25 -29.54 -9.66
CA TYR A 463 -37.20 -30.31 -9.00
C TYR A 463 -35.81 -29.65 -9.08
N GLY A 464 -35.67 -28.58 -9.87
CA GLY A 464 -34.41 -27.83 -9.97
C GLY A 464 -33.25 -28.67 -10.51
N ARG A 465 -33.48 -29.46 -11.57
CA ARG A 465 -32.41 -30.23 -12.22
C ARG A 465 -31.34 -29.28 -12.76
N ARG A 466 -30.14 -29.84 -12.94
CA ARG A 466 -28.98 -29.07 -13.37
C ARG A 466 -29.08 -28.71 -14.85
N ASN A 467 -29.04 -27.42 -15.14
CA ASN A 467 -28.90 -26.89 -16.49
C ASN A 467 -27.44 -26.55 -16.75
N LEU A 468 -26.91 -27.01 -17.89
CA LEU A 468 -25.53 -26.78 -18.33
C LEU A 468 -25.38 -25.53 -19.18
N THR A 469 -26.50 -25.02 -19.70
CA THR A 469 -26.52 -23.93 -20.66
C THR A 469 -26.95 -22.63 -20.01
N ARG A 470 -26.24 -21.55 -20.33
CA ARG A 470 -26.65 -20.20 -19.95
C ARG A 470 -28.01 -19.88 -20.59
N PRO A 471 -29.00 -19.38 -19.84
CA PRO A 471 -30.27 -18.94 -20.43
C PRO A 471 -30.06 -17.80 -21.43
N SER A 472 -30.75 -17.86 -22.56
CA SER A 472 -30.57 -16.94 -23.70
C SER A 472 -30.82 -15.46 -23.39
N GLU A 473 -31.66 -15.20 -22.38
CA GLU A 473 -32.03 -13.88 -21.89
C GLU A 473 -30.92 -13.20 -21.07
N ILE A 474 -29.94 -13.96 -20.60
CA ILE A 474 -28.83 -13.44 -19.79
C ILE A 474 -27.71 -12.96 -20.70
N LYS A 475 -27.52 -11.63 -20.72
CA LYS A 475 -26.57 -10.95 -21.61
C LYS A 475 -25.10 -11.31 -21.33
N SER A 476 -24.73 -11.45 -20.06
CA SER A 476 -23.36 -11.73 -19.63
C SER A 476 -23.14 -13.22 -19.37
N ASP A 477 -21.91 -13.72 -19.52
CA ASP A 477 -21.54 -15.06 -19.06
C ASP A 477 -21.30 -15.11 -17.55
N LYS A 478 -21.16 -13.94 -16.91
CA LYS A 478 -20.87 -13.84 -15.48
C LYS A 478 -22.03 -13.22 -14.72
N LEU A 479 -22.20 -13.70 -13.49
CA LEU A 479 -23.04 -13.13 -12.46
C LEU A 479 -22.17 -12.60 -11.33
N CYS A 480 -22.55 -11.48 -10.73
CA CYS A 480 -21.94 -10.95 -9.52
C CYS A 480 -23.00 -10.67 -8.45
N PHE A 481 -22.58 -10.54 -7.21
CA PHE A 481 -23.47 -10.16 -6.12
C PHE A 481 -23.95 -8.72 -6.27
N LYS A 482 -25.21 -8.50 -5.91
CA LYS A 482 -25.82 -7.18 -5.75
C LYS A 482 -26.61 -7.11 -4.45
N VAL A 483 -26.77 -5.90 -3.94
CA VAL A 483 -27.68 -5.59 -2.83
C VAL A 483 -28.97 -5.03 -3.42
N PRO A 484 -30.13 -5.68 -3.21
CA PRO A 484 -31.40 -5.16 -3.68
C PRO A 484 -31.89 -4.02 -2.79
N PHE A 485 -32.46 -3.00 -3.41
CA PHE A 485 -33.23 -1.95 -2.77
C PHE A 485 -34.58 -1.80 -3.50
N PRO A 486 -35.74 -1.94 -2.83
CA PRO A 486 -35.92 -2.29 -1.43
C PRO A 486 -35.27 -3.63 -1.03
N GLN A 487 -34.97 -3.81 0.25
CA GLN A 487 -34.39 -5.04 0.78
C GLN A 487 -35.38 -6.21 0.71
N PHE A 488 -34.85 -7.44 0.72
CA PHE A 488 -35.63 -8.68 0.76
C PHE A 488 -35.91 -9.18 2.18
N GLU A 489 -35.56 -8.42 3.19
CA GLU A 489 -35.75 -8.76 4.60
C GLU A 489 -36.48 -7.61 5.32
N GLY A 490 -37.06 -7.90 6.47
CA GLY A 490 -37.65 -6.85 7.31
C GLY A 490 -36.56 -5.90 7.82
N MET A 491 -36.86 -4.60 7.99
CA MET A 491 -35.88 -3.60 8.45
C MET A 491 -35.27 -3.90 9.83
N LEU A 492 -35.90 -4.74 10.65
CA LEU A 492 -35.39 -5.17 11.95
C LEU A 492 -34.42 -6.36 11.86
N SER A 493 -34.19 -6.88 10.66
CA SER A 493 -33.22 -7.93 10.41
C SER A 493 -31.80 -7.48 10.80
N ASP A 494 -31.03 -8.41 11.34
CA ASP A 494 -29.63 -8.21 11.68
C ASP A 494 -28.67 -8.61 10.54
N TYR A 495 -29.24 -9.04 9.42
CA TYR A 495 -28.54 -9.37 8.18
C TYR A 495 -29.22 -8.68 6.99
N MET A 496 -28.52 -8.66 5.84
CA MET A 496 -29.14 -8.31 4.56
C MET A 496 -29.01 -9.44 3.54
N ALA A 497 -30.08 -9.72 2.81
CA ALA A 497 -30.06 -10.68 1.73
C ALA A 497 -29.42 -10.07 0.47
N VAL A 498 -28.85 -10.95 -0.36
CA VAL A 498 -28.15 -10.58 -1.59
C VAL A 498 -28.69 -11.36 -2.78
N ILE A 499 -28.50 -10.84 -3.98
CA ILE A 499 -28.97 -11.41 -5.25
C ILE A 499 -27.82 -11.50 -6.24
N MET A 500 -27.93 -12.39 -7.23
CA MET A 500 -26.98 -12.48 -8.34
C MET A 500 -27.52 -11.74 -9.57
N SER A 501 -26.71 -10.90 -10.21
CA SER A 501 -27.08 -10.19 -11.44
C SER A 501 -25.96 -10.26 -12.48
N ALA A 502 -26.35 -10.24 -13.76
CA ALA A 502 -25.44 -10.18 -14.90
C ALA A 502 -24.85 -8.77 -15.15
N ALA A 503 -25.29 -7.78 -14.38
CA ALA A 503 -24.87 -6.39 -14.52
C ALA A 503 -23.52 -6.12 -13.84
N LEU A 504 -22.43 -6.31 -14.59
CA LEU A 504 -21.06 -6.06 -14.15
C LEU A 504 -20.71 -4.55 -14.17
N THR A 505 -21.44 -3.76 -13.39
CA THR A 505 -21.26 -2.30 -13.27
C THR A 505 -21.28 -1.85 -11.81
N THR A 506 -20.57 -0.77 -11.49
CA THR A 506 -20.65 -0.07 -10.19
C THR A 506 -21.91 0.80 -10.07
N ASP A 507 -22.49 1.22 -11.20
CA ASP A 507 -23.69 2.06 -11.22
C ASP A 507 -24.90 1.31 -10.64
N PRO A 508 -25.75 1.95 -9.82
CA PRO A 508 -27.03 1.38 -9.41
C PRO A 508 -27.93 1.20 -10.63
N ILE A 509 -28.41 -0.02 -10.84
CA ILE A 509 -29.29 -0.36 -11.97
C ILE A 509 -30.69 -0.69 -11.47
N ILE A 510 -31.72 -0.35 -12.24
CA ILE A 510 -33.10 -0.71 -11.95
C ILE A 510 -33.47 -1.89 -12.84
N GLU A 511 -33.76 -3.03 -12.22
CA GLU A 511 -34.11 -4.28 -12.86
C GLU A 511 -35.55 -4.68 -12.48
N LYS A 512 -36.31 -5.20 -13.44
CA LYS A 512 -37.65 -5.74 -13.18
C LYS A 512 -37.51 -7.21 -12.79
N ILE A 513 -37.90 -7.53 -11.57
CA ILE A 513 -37.80 -8.86 -11.00
C ILE A 513 -39.20 -9.45 -10.89
N LYS A 514 -39.40 -10.67 -11.40
CA LYS A 514 -40.64 -11.43 -11.21
C LYS A 514 -40.69 -11.95 -9.78
N VAL A 515 -41.83 -11.74 -9.10
CA VAL A 515 -42.01 -12.10 -7.68
C VAL A 515 -43.37 -12.77 -7.44
N LEU A 516 -43.40 -13.69 -6.48
CA LEU A 516 -44.54 -14.45 -5.99
C LEU A 516 -45.48 -13.58 -5.11
N ASP A 517 -45.92 -12.43 -5.62
CA ASP A 517 -46.84 -11.53 -4.91
C ASP A 517 -48.31 -11.87 -5.18
N GLY A 518 -48.66 -13.17 -5.06
CA GLY A 518 -49.99 -13.72 -5.36
C GLY A 518 -50.42 -13.72 -6.85
N TYR A 519 -49.76 -12.91 -7.69
CA TYR A 519 -50.10 -12.73 -9.11
C TYR A 519 -48.88 -12.82 -10.05
N ASN A 520 -47.74 -13.32 -9.56
CA ASN A 520 -46.47 -13.43 -10.31
C ASN A 520 -46.10 -12.15 -11.09
N GLN A 521 -45.99 -11.02 -10.36
CA GLN A 521 -45.83 -9.70 -10.96
C GLN A 521 -44.35 -9.33 -11.14
N GLU A 522 -44.06 -8.51 -12.14
CA GLU A 522 -42.76 -7.85 -12.25
C GLU A 522 -42.73 -6.59 -11.38
N LYS A 523 -41.71 -6.48 -10.53
CA LYS A 523 -41.48 -5.33 -9.64
C LYS A 523 -40.11 -4.72 -9.89
N PRO A 524 -40.00 -3.37 -9.89
CA PRO A 524 -38.71 -2.72 -10.03
C PRO A 524 -37.91 -2.83 -8.74
N TYR A 525 -36.67 -3.29 -8.84
CA TYR A 525 -35.67 -3.26 -7.77
C TYR A 525 -34.44 -2.52 -8.26
N ASN A 526 -33.88 -1.66 -7.40
CA ASN A 526 -32.60 -1.02 -7.64
C ASN A 526 -31.49 -1.91 -7.08
N LEU A 527 -30.65 -2.45 -7.93
CA LEU A 527 -29.55 -3.34 -7.57
C LEU A 527 -28.26 -2.54 -7.48
N HIS A 528 -27.67 -2.52 -6.28
CA HIS A 528 -26.42 -1.83 -5.98
C HIS A 528 -25.23 -2.80 -6.04
N ASP A 529 -24.10 -2.31 -6.54
CA ASP A 529 -22.89 -3.12 -6.70
C ASP A 529 -22.33 -3.59 -5.36
N LEU A 530 -22.02 -4.88 -5.28
CA LEU A 530 -21.41 -5.47 -4.10
C LEU A 530 -19.99 -5.93 -4.45
N SER A 531 -19.02 -5.15 -4.02
CA SER A 531 -17.60 -5.46 -4.14
C SER A 531 -16.99 -5.69 -2.77
N PHE A 532 -15.94 -6.50 -2.72
CA PHE A 532 -15.32 -6.97 -1.50
C PHE A 532 -13.83 -6.70 -1.52
N ARG A 533 -13.31 -6.24 -0.38
CA ARG A 533 -11.92 -6.43 -0.01
C ARG A 533 -11.78 -7.84 0.57
N VAL A 534 -10.78 -8.58 0.11
CA VAL A 534 -10.50 -9.93 0.61
C VAL A 534 -9.44 -9.83 1.70
N ASP A 535 -9.86 -10.06 2.94
CA ASP A 535 -8.99 -10.03 4.11
C ASP A 535 -8.58 -11.46 4.46
N LEU A 536 -7.27 -11.74 4.54
CA LEU A 536 -6.82 -13.05 5.02
C LEU A 536 -7.15 -13.23 6.48
N VAL A 537 -7.41 -14.47 6.85
CA VAL A 537 -7.57 -14.88 8.23
C VAL A 537 -6.46 -15.87 8.55
N GLY A 538 -5.49 -15.42 9.34
CA GLY A 538 -4.33 -16.23 9.75
C GLY A 538 -4.72 -17.45 10.59
N ASN A 539 -3.73 -18.29 10.92
CA ASN A 539 -3.87 -19.45 11.82
C ASN A 539 -5.05 -20.37 11.47
N ASP A 540 -5.16 -20.78 10.21
CA ASP A 540 -6.23 -21.66 9.71
C ASP A 540 -7.65 -21.17 10.02
N GLY A 541 -7.89 -19.87 9.89
CA GLY A 541 -9.21 -19.32 10.16
C GLY A 541 -9.50 -19.09 11.65
N ASN A 542 -8.52 -19.28 12.54
CA ASN A 542 -8.55 -18.81 13.93
C ASN A 542 -7.91 -17.42 14.10
N GLY A 543 -7.72 -16.68 13.02
CA GLY A 543 -7.07 -15.38 13.00
C GLY A 543 -7.53 -14.33 14.04
N ASP A 544 -6.73 -13.27 14.07
CA ASP A 544 -7.11 -11.88 14.36
C ASP A 544 -7.08 -11.33 15.78
N LYS A 545 -6.62 -12.06 16.81
CA LYS A 545 -6.19 -11.36 18.05
C LYS A 545 -5.12 -10.29 17.76
N ASN A 546 -4.48 -10.35 16.58
CA ASN A 546 -3.36 -9.50 16.17
C ASN A 546 -3.47 -8.91 14.74
N ASP A 547 -4.62 -8.96 14.05
CA ASP A 547 -4.75 -8.47 12.66
C ASP A 547 -5.33 -7.03 12.61
N TYR A 548 -4.59 -6.10 12.02
CA TYR A 548 -4.80 -4.65 12.09
C TYR A 548 -5.76 -4.10 11.02
N ALA A 549 -6.17 -4.89 10.02
CA ALA A 549 -6.98 -4.41 8.88
C ALA A 549 -8.47 -4.18 9.20
N ASN A 550 -8.92 -4.51 10.42
CA ASN A 550 -10.34 -4.62 10.79
C ASN A 550 -10.86 -3.56 11.77
N LEU A 551 -10.09 -2.52 12.10
CA LEU A 551 -10.61 -1.35 12.82
C LEU A 551 -11.58 -0.56 11.91
N THR A 552 -12.76 -0.21 12.44
CA THR A 552 -13.90 0.37 11.70
C THR A 552 -13.76 1.87 11.44
N ALA A 553 -14.26 2.33 10.28
CA ALA A 553 -14.08 3.68 9.70
C ALA A 553 -14.70 4.86 10.48
N THR A 554 -15.45 4.62 11.56
CA THR A 554 -16.27 5.64 12.23
C THR A 554 -15.46 6.72 12.97
N SER A 555 -14.17 6.50 13.25
CA SER A 555 -13.29 7.53 13.83
C SER A 555 -12.59 8.40 12.79
N TRP A 556 -12.62 8.04 11.50
CA TRP A 556 -11.86 8.72 10.45
C TRP A 556 -12.54 9.99 9.93
N GLN A 557 -13.88 10.02 9.87
CA GLN A 557 -14.64 11.21 9.45
C GLN A 557 -14.61 12.34 10.48
N GLU A 558 -14.44 12.02 11.77
CA GLU A 558 -14.25 13.01 12.84
C GLU A 558 -12.83 13.63 12.84
N LEU A 559 -11.85 12.94 12.22
CA LEU A 559 -10.48 13.41 12.08
C LEU A 559 -10.25 14.19 10.78
N ASP A 560 -10.87 13.80 9.67
CA ASP A 560 -10.73 14.48 8.37
C ASP A 560 -11.34 15.89 8.36
N GLN A 561 -12.39 16.14 9.15
CA GLN A 561 -12.97 17.48 9.34
C GLN A 561 -12.08 18.46 10.13
N LYS A 562 -10.95 18.00 10.69
CA LYS A 562 -10.04 18.83 11.50
C LYS A 562 -8.72 19.18 10.80
N LEU A 563 -8.50 18.70 9.57
CA LEU A 563 -7.24 18.88 8.83
C LEU A 563 -7.29 20.09 7.88
N LEU A 564 -6.22 20.88 7.86
CA LEU A 564 -6.07 22.11 7.09
C LEU A 564 -5.54 21.84 5.66
N PRO A 565 -5.72 22.77 4.69
CA PRO A 565 -5.45 22.55 3.26
C PRO A 565 -4.02 22.07 2.90
N GLY A 566 -3.01 22.32 3.74
CA GLY A 566 -1.63 21.86 3.54
C GLY A 566 -1.44 20.34 3.66
N GLU A 567 -2.35 19.65 4.35
CA GLU A 567 -2.30 18.20 4.57
C GLU A 567 -2.83 17.40 3.36
N LYS A 568 -3.48 18.08 2.39
CA LYS A 568 -3.94 17.48 1.13
C LYS A 568 -2.84 17.37 0.07
N LEU A 569 -1.72 18.08 0.21
CA LEU A 569 -0.61 18.10 -0.76
C LEU A 569 0.38 16.94 -0.59
N LEU A 570 0.52 16.39 0.62
CA LEU A 570 1.43 15.27 0.94
C LEU A 570 1.00 13.92 0.33
N GLY A 571 -0.28 13.77 -0.04
CA GLY A 571 -0.79 12.58 -0.74
C GLY A 571 -0.21 12.38 -2.13
N ASN A 572 0.31 13.45 -2.76
CA ASN A 572 0.88 13.39 -4.11
C ASN A 572 2.38 13.03 -4.14
N MET A 573 3.08 13.06 -2.99
CA MET A 573 4.53 12.81 -2.93
C MET A 573 4.90 11.33 -2.68
N LEU A 574 3.92 10.46 -2.43
CA LEU A 574 4.12 9.01 -2.28
C LEU A 574 4.02 8.26 -3.62
N GLY A 575 4.67 8.80 -4.67
CA GLY A 575 4.72 8.22 -6.02
C GLY A 575 5.25 6.77 -6.09
N PRO A 576 5.07 6.10 -7.26
CA PRO A 576 4.89 4.65 -7.37
C PRO A 576 6.17 3.84 -7.15
N SER A 577 6.01 2.65 -6.55
CA SER A 577 7.07 1.63 -6.43
C SER A 577 7.30 0.88 -7.76
N PRO A 578 8.51 0.37 -8.01
CA PRO A 578 9.05 0.14 -9.35
C PRO A 578 8.55 -1.14 -10.05
N MET A 579 8.49 -1.06 -11.39
CA MET A 579 8.27 -2.19 -12.30
C MET A 579 9.50 -3.11 -12.32
N LEU A 580 9.28 -4.42 -12.22
CA LEU A 580 10.27 -5.45 -12.55
C LEU A 580 10.32 -5.62 -14.07
N ILE A 581 11.48 -5.37 -14.66
CA ILE A 581 11.81 -5.73 -16.04
C ILE A 581 12.34 -7.17 -15.99
N ASP A 582 11.63 -8.10 -16.63
CA ASP A 582 12.13 -9.44 -16.94
C ASP A 582 13.22 -9.35 -18.03
N GLY A 583 14.35 -10.04 -17.83
CA GLY A 583 15.38 -10.16 -18.86
C GLY A 583 16.60 -10.99 -18.47
N VAL A 584 16.64 -12.21 -19.00
CA VAL A 584 17.82 -13.05 -19.27
C VAL A 584 18.32 -13.92 -18.11
N LEU A 585 17.67 -15.08 -17.98
CA LEU A 585 18.35 -16.36 -17.74
C LEU A 585 19.27 -16.63 -18.94
N GLY A 586 20.56 -16.84 -18.67
CA GLY A 586 21.53 -17.27 -19.66
C GLY A 586 22.87 -17.57 -18.99
N ASP A 587 23.10 -18.87 -18.77
CA ASP A 587 24.38 -19.52 -18.58
C ASP A 587 25.17 -19.19 -17.30
N MET A 588 25.29 -20.17 -16.40
CA MET A 588 26.62 -20.66 -16.01
C MET A 588 26.54 -22.02 -15.32
N GLU A 589 27.38 -22.90 -15.83
CA GLU A 589 27.46 -24.33 -15.59
C GLU A 589 27.92 -24.70 -14.17
N PHE A 590 27.50 -25.90 -13.76
CA PHE A 590 28.10 -26.68 -12.69
C PHE A 590 29.61 -26.83 -12.89
N THR A 591 30.40 -26.55 -11.86
CA THR A 591 31.65 -27.28 -11.64
C THR A 591 31.89 -27.54 -10.16
N ARG A 592 32.09 -28.82 -9.87
CA ARG A 592 32.59 -29.40 -8.61
C ARG A 592 33.90 -28.74 -8.20
N TRP A 593 34.10 -28.50 -6.90
CA TRP A 593 34.93 -29.32 -6.00
C TRP A 593 34.43 -29.17 -4.56
#